data_AF-A0A1G4JSH0-F1
#
_entry.id   AF-A0A1G4JSH0-F1
#
_cell.length_a   1.000
_cell.length_b   1.000
_cell.length_c   1.000
_cell.angle_alpha   90.00
_cell.angle_beta   90.00
_cell.angle_gamma   90.00
#
_symmetry.space_group_name_H-M   'P 1'
#
loop_
_entity.id
_entity.type
_entity.pdbx_description
1 polymer ?
#
loop_
_entity_poly.entity_id
_entity_poly.type
_entity_poly.pdbx_seq_one_letter_code
_entity_poly.pdbx_strand_id
1 'polypeptide(L)'
;MGVKKRPYSGGNGPRFKSKRQDSYDQSSLIATYRFFSRKKAETNTVIRRSAAFLLITNVEYSNLKSSKAFAEMRSDTLEFIQPDDGVNYLCIQNFTALDLALVLGFVFANRAKQWIGVGKEDPVYIPRQVPIRGSFYVHKSSQPAMGTRGPTNGVTVAQFTELWNFTEISVDRYGLPLLFDAICELLGNLSFKKSADRTKQEFPTRLRDLTLKRTIAVTSIPFLDRDILMDPATVSKINGPIIEESKKSLKSFVETVLKYNEAAPVKTTEATESAKAPSNTSRSSRKITPSTSRYSGSSNADQVSSRSVPARPVGANGSGRTLDPQSRGSNANYLSQEQIRDYCIATVKASIDAVKSKSPYQILKTYIKCPRQHYVDLIYDNLHDLRSKTNCNAVVMNLNNVHESTAWFNSLNVSKHTKDSKIVSVPHPSTVRVVSIGGIGEHNLEALKLLLELLETQV
;
A
#
# COMPACT_ATOMS: atom_id res chain seq x y z
N MET A 1 13.93 -36.27 78.84
CA MET A 1 13.01 -35.31 78.17
C MET A 1 13.62 -34.91 76.83
N GLY A 2 12.94 -35.15 75.70
CA GLY A 2 13.46 -34.85 74.36
C GLY A 2 12.73 -33.69 73.71
N VAL A 3 13.44 -32.59 73.41
CA VAL A 3 12.85 -31.40 72.78
C VAL A 3 12.71 -31.63 71.27
N LYS A 4 11.46 -31.76 70.78
CA LYS A 4 11.16 -31.79 69.34
C LYS A 4 11.47 -30.44 68.71
N LYS A 5 12.57 -30.33 67.96
CA LYS A 5 12.81 -29.20 67.04
C LYS A 5 11.77 -29.26 65.90
N ARG A 6 11.08 -28.15 65.65
CA ARG A 6 10.15 -28.00 64.50
C ARG A 6 10.95 -27.96 63.19
N PRO A 7 10.45 -28.53 62.08
CA PRO A 7 11.07 -28.33 60.77
C PRO A 7 10.91 -26.86 60.32
N TYR A 8 11.95 -26.31 59.70
CA TYR A 8 11.99 -24.96 59.16
C TYR A 8 10.95 -24.77 58.03
N SER A 9 10.00 -23.86 58.20
CA SER A 9 9.25 -23.27 57.08
C SER A 9 10.04 -22.06 56.55
N GLY A 10 10.68 -22.18 55.38
CA GLY A 10 11.54 -21.10 54.88
C GLY A 10 12.16 -21.34 53.51
N GLY A 11 11.44 -21.98 52.59
CA GLY A 11 11.93 -22.30 51.24
C GLY A 11 11.35 -21.40 50.15
N ASN A 12 11.65 -20.09 50.16
CA ASN A 12 11.33 -19.19 49.05
C ASN A 12 12.32 -19.38 47.88
N GLY A 13 12.31 -20.56 47.27
CA GLY A 13 12.89 -20.75 45.95
C GLY A 13 12.05 -20.04 44.88
N PRO A 14 12.65 -19.46 43.83
CA PRO A 14 11.88 -18.85 42.75
C PRO A 14 11.04 -19.93 42.08
N ARG A 15 9.72 -19.88 42.26
CA ARG A 15 8.76 -20.72 41.53
C ARG A 15 8.74 -20.30 40.07
N PHE A 16 9.74 -20.75 39.30
CA PHE A 16 9.63 -20.87 37.85
C PHE A 16 8.47 -21.83 37.57
N LYS A 17 7.27 -21.26 37.42
CA LYS A 17 6.18 -21.90 36.70
C LYS A 17 6.66 -22.06 35.26
N SER A 18 7.32 -23.17 34.99
CA SER A 18 7.45 -23.67 33.62
C SER A 18 6.02 -23.85 33.10
N LYS A 19 5.56 -22.85 32.32
CA LYS A 19 4.41 -23.06 31.45
C LYS A 19 4.80 -24.26 30.60
N ARG A 20 4.13 -25.40 30.79
CA ARG A 20 4.20 -26.49 29.82
C ARG A 20 3.94 -25.84 28.47
N GLN A 21 4.84 -26.04 27.51
CA GLN A 21 4.51 -25.77 26.12
C GLN A 21 3.34 -26.69 25.81
N ASP A 22 2.14 -26.10 25.64
CA ASP A 22 0.94 -26.85 25.32
C ASP A 22 1.15 -27.51 23.95
N SER A 23 1.58 -28.77 23.98
CA SER A 23 1.89 -29.55 22.80
C SER A 23 0.59 -30.05 22.18
N TYR A 24 0.11 -29.31 21.19
CA TYR A 24 -0.93 -29.73 20.26
C TYR A 24 -0.42 -29.51 18.84
N ASP A 25 -0.94 -30.30 17.88
CA ASP A 25 -0.61 -30.07 16.48
C ASP A 25 -1.26 -28.77 16.00
N GLN A 26 -0.41 -27.76 15.78
CA GLN A 26 -0.80 -26.44 15.27
C GLN A 26 -1.11 -26.44 13.76
N SER A 27 -0.94 -27.58 13.10
CA SER A 27 -1.31 -27.81 11.71
C SER A 27 -2.71 -28.43 11.61
N SER A 28 -3.17 -29.17 12.61
CA SER A 28 -4.53 -29.69 12.66
C SER A 28 -5.53 -28.59 13.03
N LEU A 29 -6.49 -28.35 12.14
CA LEU A 29 -7.57 -27.39 12.32
C LEU A 29 -8.43 -27.68 13.56
N ILE A 30 -8.77 -28.97 13.78
CA ILE A 30 -9.59 -29.39 14.93
C ILE A 30 -8.80 -29.37 16.24
N ALA A 31 -7.52 -29.74 16.22
CA ALA A 31 -6.68 -29.61 17.41
C ALA A 31 -6.53 -28.14 17.83
N THR A 32 -6.35 -27.25 16.86
CA THR A 32 -6.29 -25.79 17.10
C THR A 32 -7.61 -25.25 17.63
N TYR A 33 -8.75 -25.61 17.03
CA TYR A 33 -10.08 -25.23 17.53
C TYR A 33 -10.30 -25.66 18.99
N ARG A 34 -10.05 -26.94 19.30
CA ARG A 34 -10.18 -27.47 20.67
C ARG A 34 -9.21 -26.82 21.66
N PHE A 35 -8.00 -26.46 21.23
CA PHE A 35 -7.05 -25.72 22.07
C PHE A 35 -7.55 -24.31 22.40
N PHE A 36 -8.03 -23.55 21.40
CA PHE A 36 -8.57 -22.21 21.61
C PHE A 36 -9.83 -22.24 22.49
N SER A 37 -10.73 -23.19 22.26
CA SER A 37 -11.94 -23.40 23.06
C SER A 37 -11.64 -23.63 24.55
N ARG A 38 -10.54 -24.34 24.87
CA ARG A 38 -10.07 -24.51 26.26
C ARG A 38 -9.37 -23.27 26.82
N LYS A 39 -8.60 -22.55 25.99
CA LYS A 39 -7.73 -21.44 26.41
C LYS A 39 -8.50 -20.12 26.61
N LYS A 40 -9.55 -19.87 25.83
CA LYS A 40 -10.33 -18.62 25.82
C LYS A 40 -11.83 -18.91 25.91
N ALA A 41 -12.34 -19.18 27.11
CA ALA A 41 -13.76 -19.49 27.32
C ALA A 41 -14.72 -18.44 26.72
N GLU A 42 -14.36 -17.16 26.78
CA GLU A 42 -15.09 -16.03 26.17
C GLU A 42 -15.30 -16.20 24.65
N THR A 43 -14.36 -16.84 23.94
CA THR A 43 -14.45 -17.03 22.48
C THR A 43 -15.44 -18.14 22.06
N ASN A 44 -15.89 -18.96 23.01
CA ASN A 44 -17.01 -19.90 22.83
C ASN A 44 -18.38 -19.22 23.00
N THR A 45 -18.45 -17.93 23.35
CA THR A 45 -19.74 -17.24 23.51
C THR A 45 -20.39 -17.00 22.14
N VAL A 46 -21.67 -17.35 22.03
CA VAL A 46 -22.44 -17.16 20.79
C VAL A 46 -22.73 -15.68 20.58
N ILE A 47 -22.23 -15.12 19.48
CA ILE A 47 -22.47 -13.75 19.09
C ILE A 47 -23.87 -13.67 18.48
N ARG A 48 -24.87 -13.29 19.28
CA ARG A 48 -26.27 -13.19 18.83
C ARG A 48 -26.41 -12.20 17.67
N ARG A 49 -27.29 -12.52 16.71
CA ARG A 49 -27.54 -11.74 15.47
C ARG A 49 -26.33 -11.65 14.53
N SER A 50 -25.24 -12.36 14.81
CA SER A 50 -24.12 -12.45 13.87
C SER A 50 -24.55 -13.13 12.57
N ALA A 51 -24.07 -12.59 11.46
CA ALA A 51 -24.25 -13.14 10.12
C ALA A 51 -23.00 -12.81 9.29
N ALA A 52 -22.35 -13.84 8.78
CA ALA A 52 -21.21 -13.75 7.89
C ALA A 52 -21.47 -14.60 6.64
N PHE A 53 -21.02 -14.11 5.48
CA PHE A 53 -21.29 -14.72 4.19
C PHE A 53 -19.98 -14.95 3.45
N LEU A 54 -19.79 -16.16 2.95
CA LEU A 54 -18.57 -16.54 2.24
C LEU A 54 -18.93 -17.17 0.91
N LEU A 55 -18.56 -16.51 -0.19
CA LEU A 55 -18.72 -17.06 -1.54
C LEU A 55 -17.88 -18.33 -1.68
N ILE A 56 -18.43 -19.38 -2.28
CA ILE A 56 -17.76 -20.67 -2.51
C ILE A 56 -18.05 -21.22 -3.91
N THR A 57 -17.20 -22.12 -4.39
CA THR A 57 -17.39 -22.83 -5.67
C THR A 57 -18.21 -24.12 -5.50
N ASN A 58 -18.71 -24.71 -6.60
CA ASN A 58 -19.35 -26.03 -6.60
C ASN A 58 -18.41 -27.14 -6.06
N VAL A 59 -17.12 -27.05 -6.35
CA VAL A 59 -16.10 -28.00 -5.87
C VAL A 59 -15.91 -27.86 -4.36
N GLU A 60 -15.82 -26.63 -3.86
CA GLU A 60 -15.71 -26.35 -2.42
C GLU A 60 -16.96 -26.79 -1.66
N TYR A 61 -18.17 -26.49 -2.17
CA TYR A 61 -19.45 -26.94 -1.61
C TYR A 61 -19.44 -28.44 -1.32
N SER A 62 -19.00 -29.23 -2.31
CA SER A 62 -18.98 -30.70 -2.24
C SER A 62 -17.99 -31.22 -1.19
N ASN A 63 -16.78 -30.63 -1.16
CA ASN A 63 -15.73 -30.96 -0.18
C ASN A 63 -16.09 -30.55 1.25
N LEU A 64 -16.83 -29.44 1.41
CA LEU A 64 -17.27 -28.95 2.71
C LEU A 64 -18.38 -29.82 3.30
N LYS A 65 -19.42 -30.14 2.50
CA LYS A 65 -20.61 -30.87 2.94
C LYS A 65 -20.31 -32.30 3.43
N SER A 66 -19.24 -32.91 2.92
CA SER A 66 -18.75 -34.23 3.31
C SER A 66 -17.73 -34.20 4.47
N SER A 67 -17.30 -33.02 4.92
CA SER A 67 -16.23 -32.86 5.89
C SER A 67 -16.69 -33.07 7.34
N LYS A 68 -16.03 -33.99 8.05
CA LYS A 68 -16.21 -34.18 9.50
C LYS A 68 -15.66 -33.02 10.35
N ALA A 69 -14.98 -32.04 9.75
CA ALA A 69 -14.41 -30.89 10.46
C ALA A 69 -15.48 -30.05 11.18
N PHE A 70 -16.70 -30.01 10.66
CA PHE A 70 -17.79 -29.20 11.21
C PHE A 70 -18.62 -29.92 12.28
N ALA A 71 -18.25 -31.14 12.68
CA ALA A 71 -18.93 -31.88 13.75
C ALA A 71 -18.79 -31.21 15.14
N GLU A 72 -17.82 -30.30 15.31
CA GLU A 72 -17.64 -29.48 16.51
C GLU A 72 -18.54 -28.23 16.53
N MET A 73 -19.22 -27.92 15.42
CA MET A 73 -20.12 -26.77 15.28
C MET A 73 -21.58 -27.18 15.58
N ARG A 74 -22.40 -26.21 15.99
CA ARG A 74 -23.85 -26.42 16.11
C ARG A 74 -24.48 -26.54 14.72
N SER A 75 -25.45 -27.43 14.56
CA SER A 75 -26.10 -27.74 13.28
C SER A 75 -26.90 -26.57 12.67
N ASP A 76 -27.28 -25.59 13.48
CA ASP A 76 -28.00 -24.36 13.08
C ASP A 76 -27.05 -23.19 12.72
N THR A 77 -25.74 -23.33 12.94
CA THR A 77 -24.77 -22.23 12.75
C THR A 77 -24.34 -22.05 11.28
N LEU A 78 -24.30 -23.12 10.48
CA LEU A 78 -23.73 -23.12 9.12
C LEU A 78 -24.71 -23.67 8.09
N GLU A 79 -25.08 -22.83 7.12
CA GLU A 79 -25.92 -23.21 5.98
C GLU A 79 -25.18 -23.11 4.65
N PHE A 80 -25.46 -24.09 3.79
CA PHE A 80 -24.88 -24.24 2.46
C PHE A 80 -25.92 -23.85 1.40
N ILE A 81 -25.78 -22.66 0.81
CA ILE A 81 -26.76 -22.10 -0.11
C ILE A 81 -26.24 -22.17 -1.55
N GLN A 82 -26.97 -22.91 -2.38
CA GLN A 82 -26.74 -23.08 -3.81
C GLN A 82 -27.99 -22.55 -4.53
N PRO A 83 -28.03 -21.25 -4.89
CA PRO A 83 -29.13 -20.68 -5.65
C PRO A 83 -29.02 -21.06 -7.13
N ASP A 84 -30.16 -21.14 -7.82
CA ASP A 84 -30.23 -21.48 -9.26
C ASP A 84 -29.44 -20.49 -10.14
N ASP A 85 -29.25 -19.25 -9.66
CA ASP A 85 -28.43 -18.20 -10.30
C ASP A 85 -26.91 -18.49 -10.33
N GLY A 86 -26.46 -19.64 -9.81
CA GLY A 86 -25.13 -20.19 -10.03
C GLY A 86 -23.99 -19.70 -9.11
N VAL A 87 -24.27 -18.82 -8.14
CA VAL A 87 -23.26 -18.33 -7.17
C VAL A 87 -23.53 -18.91 -5.78
N ASN A 88 -22.78 -19.95 -5.42
CA ASN A 88 -22.91 -20.58 -4.11
C ASN A 88 -22.26 -19.74 -3.00
N TYR A 89 -22.83 -19.82 -1.81
CA TYR A 89 -22.25 -19.21 -0.62
C TYR A 89 -22.58 -19.97 0.66
N LEU A 90 -21.71 -19.83 1.66
CA LEU A 90 -21.99 -20.22 3.03
C LEU A 90 -22.65 -19.05 3.76
N CYS A 91 -23.72 -19.34 4.50
CA CYS A 91 -24.27 -18.43 5.48
C CYS A 91 -23.92 -18.95 6.88
N ILE A 92 -23.20 -18.16 7.66
CA ILE A 92 -22.79 -18.48 9.02
C ILE A 92 -23.59 -17.55 9.94
N GLN A 93 -24.47 -18.10 10.79
CA GLN A 93 -25.39 -17.33 11.64
C GLN A 93 -25.25 -17.69 13.12
N ASN A 94 -25.42 -16.71 14.01
CA ASN A 94 -25.35 -16.90 15.47
C ASN A 94 -24.14 -17.73 15.91
N PHE A 95 -22.96 -17.35 15.38
CA PHE A 95 -21.72 -18.10 15.54
C PHE A 95 -20.88 -17.61 16.73
N THR A 96 -19.99 -18.48 17.19
CA THR A 96 -18.87 -18.14 18.10
C THR A 96 -17.67 -17.65 17.29
N ALA A 97 -16.69 -17.01 17.95
CA ALA A 97 -15.49 -16.57 17.23
C ALA A 97 -14.67 -17.73 16.67
N LEU A 98 -14.74 -18.90 17.31
CA LEU A 98 -14.05 -20.10 16.88
C LEU A 98 -14.76 -20.79 15.71
N ASP A 99 -16.10 -20.76 15.64
CA ASP A 99 -16.87 -21.24 14.48
C ASP A 99 -16.45 -20.53 13.20
N LEU A 100 -16.35 -19.19 13.23
CA LEU A 100 -15.92 -18.41 12.07
C LEU A 100 -14.46 -18.73 11.71
N ALA A 101 -13.56 -18.80 12.71
CA ALA A 101 -12.16 -19.16 12.47
C ALA A 101 -11.99 -20.57 11.87
N LEU A 102 -12.82 -21.52 12.30
CA LEU A 102 -12.87 -22.89 11.79
C LEU A 102 -13.31 -22.93 10.32
N VAL A 103 -14.43 -22.27 9.97
CA VAL A 103 -14.93 -22.23 8.59
C VAL A 103 -13.97 -21.49 7.65
N LEU A 104 -13.48 -20.31 8.04
CA LEU A 104 -12.52 -19.54 7.24
C LEU A 104 -11.20 -20.32 7.08
N GLY A 105 -10.69 -20.92 8.16
CA GLY A 105 -9.49 -21.75 8.14
C GLY A 105 -9.62 -22.93 7.19
N PHE A 106 -10.74 -23.64 7.23
CA PHE A 106 -11.02 -24.74 6.30
C PHE A 106 -11.09 -24.27 4.84
N VAL A 107 -11.93 -23.27 4.53
CA VAL A 107 -12.15 -22.85 3.13
C VAL A 107 -10.89 -22.23 2.53
N PHE A 108 -10.29 -21.26 3.22
CA PHE A 108 -9.14 -20.51 2.68
C PHE A 108 -7.87 -21.37 2.59
N ALA A 109 -7.61 -22.25 3.55
CA ALA A 109 -6.46 -23.14 3.45
C ALA A 109 -6.66 -24.21 2.36
N ASN A 110 -7.85 -24.79 2.23
CA ASN A 110 -8.09 -25.80 1.18
C ASN A 110 -8.05 -25.19 -0.23
N ARG A 111 -8.48 -23.93 -0.42
CA ARG A 111 -8.18 -23.15 -1.63
C ARG A 111 -6.68 -23.07 -1.90
N ALA A 112 -5.88 -22.62 -0.92
CA ALA A 112 -4.45 -22.45 -1.11
C ALA A 112 -3.69 -23.76 -1.35
N LYS A 113 -4.09 -24.87 -0.70
CA LYS A 113 -3.54 -26.22 -0.97
C LYS A 113 -3.75 -26.68 -2.41
N GLN A 114 -4.88 -26.34 -3.03
CA GLN A 114 -5.14 -26.72 -4.43
C GLN A 114 -4.04 -26.18 -5.36
N TRP A 115 -3.62 -24.92 -5.14
CA TRP A 115 -2.55 -24.25 -5.87
C TRP A 115 -1.15 -24.73 -5.47
N ILE A 116 -0.87 -24.93 -4.18
CA ILE A 116 0.49 -25.20 -3.66
C ILE A 116 0.87 -26.69 -3.73
N GLY A 117 -0.10 -27.60 -3.84
CA GLY A 117 0.17 -29.04 -3.94
C GLY A 117 0.40 -29.78 -2.62
N VAL A 118 0.81 -29.08 -1.56
CA VAL A 118 1.13 -29.67 -0.25
C VAL A 118 -0.14 -29.97 0.56
N GLY A 119 -0.25 -31.19 1.11
CA GLY A 119 -1.30 -31.57 2.05
C GLY A 119 -2.71 -31.63 1.46
N LYS A 120 -2.83 -31.95 0.15
CA LYS A 120 -4.10 -32.01 -0.59
C LYS A 120 -5.09 -33.08 -0.09
N GLU A 121 -4.59 -34.18 0.47
CA GLU A 121 -5.40 -35.36 0.81
C GLU A 121 -6.21 -35.20 2.10
N ASP A 122 -5.64 -34.55 3.13
CA ASP A 122 -6.34 -34.26 4.39
C ASP A 122 -6.82 -32.79 4.38
N PRO A 123 -8.14 -32.51 4.30
CA PRO A 123 -8.66 -31.16 4.31
C PRO A 123 -8.59 -30.46 5.69
N VAL A 124 -8.31 -31.21 6.76
CA VAL A 124 -8.22 -30.75 8.15
C VAL A 124 -6.78 -30.41 8.56
N TYR A 125 -5.79 -31.11 8.02
CA TYR A 125 -4.37 -30.82 8.23
C TYR A 125 -3.89 -29.67 7.33
N ILE A 126 -3.47 -28.55 7.92
CA ILE A 126 -3.08 -27.32 7.23
C ILE A 126 -1.60 -27.02 7.58
N PRO A 127 -0.66 -27.32 6.67
CA PRO A 127 0.76 -27.01 6.88
C PRO A 127 0.99 -25.50 7.11
N ARG A 128 1.96 -25.15 7.95
CA ARG A 128 2.29 -23.74 8.27
C ARG A 128 2.66 -22.88 7.06
N GLN A 129 3.17 -23.51 5.99
CA GLN A 129 3.56 -22.88 4.73
C GLN A 129 2.35 -22.50 3.85
N VAL A 130 1.16 -23.05 4.12
CA VAL A 130 -0.05 -22.74 3.37
C VAL A 130 -0.58 -21.36 3.81
N PRO A 131 -0.68 -20.37 2.91
CA PRO A 131 -1.33 -19.10 3.20
C PRO A 131 -2.83 -19.30 3.33
N ILE A 132 -3.39 -18.83 4.43
CA ILE A 132 -4.83 -18.81 4.69
C ILE A 132 -5.34 -17.45 4.22
N ARG A 133 -5.77 -17.41 2.95
CA ARG A 133 -6.16 -16.18 2.23
C ARG A 133 -7.57 -16.23 1.68
N GLY A 134 -8.29 -15.13 1.82
CA GLY A 134 -9.58 -14.90 1.17
C GLY A 134 -10.39 -13.81 1.87
N SER A 135 -11.59 -13.56 1.35
CA SER A 135 -12.50 -12.57 1.92
C SER A 135 -13.88 -13.16 2.25
N PHE A 136 -14.55 -12.51 3.20
CA PHE A 136 -15.93 -12.79 3.59
C PHE A 136 -16.68 -11.48 3.82
N TYR A 137 -18.00 -11.54 3.83
CA TYR A 137 -18.87 -10.36 3.90
C TYR A 137 -19.65 -10.33 5.21
N VAL A 138 -19.74 -9.15 5.81
CA VAL A 138 -20.65 -8.82 6.92
C VAL A 138 -21.49 -7.61 6.56
N HIS A 139 -22.67 -7.43 7.17
CA HIS A 139 -23.50 -6.28 6.87
C HIS A 139 -22.87 -4.97 7.37
N LYS A 140 -22.96 -3.85 6.61
CA LYS A 140 -22.37 -2.54 6.93
C LYS A 140 -22.78 -2.00 8.31
N SER A 141 -23.96 -2.36 8.80
CA SER A 141 -24.42 -2.00 10.16
C SER A 141 -23.57 -2.58 11.29
N SER A 142 -22.72 -3.58 11.00
CA SER A 142 -21.89 -4.26 12.00
C SER A 142 -20.71 -3.41 12.49
N GLN A 143 -20.46 -2.28 11.83
CA GLN A 143 -19.47 -1.26 12.17
C GLN A 143 -18.15 -1.86 12.70
N PRO A 144 -17.34 -2.51 11.83
CA PRO A 144 -16.01 -2.96 12.25
C PRO A 144 -15.19 -1.75 12.72
N ALA A 145 -14.95 -1.67 14.03
CA ALA A 145 -14.19 -0.59 14.65
C ALA A 145 -12.67 -0.75 14.44
N MET A 146 -12.26 -1.37 13.33
CA MET A 146 -10.85 -1.51 12.97
C MET A 146 -10.34 -0.19 12.41
N GLY A 147 -9.27 0.33 13.01
CA GLY A 147 -8.65 1.57 12.56
C GLY A 147 -8.28 1.48 11.08
N THR A 148 -8.57 2.52 10.30
CA THR A 148 -8.35 2.59 8.84
C THR A 148 -6.87 2.65 8.42
N ARG A 149 -5.95 2.26 9.30
CA ARG A 149 -4.49 2.35 9.15
C ARG A 149 -3.80 1.00 9.39
N GLY A 150 -3.58 0.27 8.31
CA GLY A 150 -2.72 -0.92 8.26
C GLY A 150 -3.43 -2.25 8.55
N PRO A 151 -2.81 -3.38 8.19
CA PRO A 151 -3.34 -4.71 8.49
C PRO A 151 -3.16 -5.05 9.97
N THR A 152 -4.19 -4.83 10.79
CA THR A 152 -4.24 -5.35 12.15
C THR A 152 -4.27 -6.87 12.10
N ASN A 153 -3.14 -7.49 12.46
CA ASN A 153 -2.97 -8.94 12.49
C ASN A 153 -3.41 -9.66 11.19
N GLY A 154 -3.11 -9.07 10.03
CA GLY A 154 -3.42 -9.64 8.71
C GLY A 154 -4.92 -9.79 8.42
N VAL A 155 -5.77 -9.05 9.13
CA VAL A 155 -7.17 -8.86 8.77
C VAL A 155 -7.35 -7.41 8.34
N THR A 156 -8.06 -7.19 7.24
CA THR A 156 -8.29 -5.85 6.68
C THR A 156 -9.74 -5.68 6.28
N VAL A 157 -10.30 -4.51 6.60
CA VAL A 157 -11.63 -4.11 6.10
C VAL A 157 -11.43 -3.42 4.76
N ALA A 158 -12.12 -3.87 3.72
CA ALA A 158 -12.02 -3.27 2.40
C ALA A 158 -12.59 -1.84 2.41
N GLN A 159 -11.79 -0.87 1.95
CA GLN A 159 -12.22 0.53 1.84
C GLN A 159 -13.29 0.72 0.75
N PHE A 160 -13.22 -0.11 -0.29
CA PHE A 160 -14.20 -0.20 -1.36
C PHE A 160 -14.82 -1.60 -1.35
N THR A 161 -16.14 -1.69 -1.40
CA THR A 161 -16.86 -2.96 -1.50
C THR A 161 -17.98 -2.77 -2.51
N GLU A 162 -17.96 -3.56 -3.59
CA GLU A 162 -18.96 -3.50 -4.67
C GLU A 162 -20.33 -3.99 -4.21
N LEU A 163 -20.37 -4.92 -3.26
CA LEU A 163 -21.61 -5.50 -2.74
C LEU A 163 -22.34 -4.49 -1.84
N TRP A 164 -23.46 -3.96 -2.34
CA TRP A 164 -24.25 -2.96 -1.64
C TRP A 164 -24.75 -3.45 -0.28
N ASN A 165 -24.81 -2.58 0.73
CA ASN A 165 -25.10 -2.90 2.15
C ASN A 165 -24.14 -3.86 2.87
N PHE A 166 -23.14 -4.44 2.20
CA PHE A 166 -22.14 -5.33 2.81
C PHE A 166 -20.75 -4.70 2.84
N THR A 167 -19.97 -5.11 3.83
CA THR A 167 -18.55 -4.77 4.00
C THR A 167 -17.76 -6.04 3.77
N GLU A 168 -16.77 -5.98 2.89
CA GLU A 168 -15.82 -7.06 2.68
C GLU A 168 -14.69 -7.01 3.72
N ILE A 169 -14.40 -8.15 4.33
CA ILE A 169 -13.28 -8.33 5.26
C ILE A 169 -12.35 -9.36 4.63
N SER A 170 -11.11 -8.95 4.37
CA SER A 170 -10.06 -9.78 3.79
C SER A 170 -9.13 -10.28 4.89
N VAL A 171 -8.72 -11.55 4.77
CA VAL A 171 -7.81 -12.26 5.68
C VAL A 171 -6.58 -12.70 4.87
N ASP A 172 -5.40 -12.39 5.39
CA ASP A 172 -4.10 -12.86 4.90
C ASP A 172 -3.22 -13.29 6.08
N ARG A 173 -3.17 -14.60 6.35
CA ARG A 173 -2.41 -15.18 7.46
C ARG A 173 -1.68 -16.45 7.07
N TYR A 174 -0.65 -16.79 7.85
CA TYR A 174 0.01 -18.10 7.82
C TYR A 174 -0.15 -18.78 9.17
N GLY A 175 -0.44 -20.08 9.16
CA GLY A 175 -0.61 -20.89 10.37
C GLY A 175 -1.93 -20.64 11.12
N LEU A 176 -2.51 -21.74 11.61
CA LEU A 176 -3.83 -21.72 12.25
C LEU A 176 -3.90 -20.91 13.56
N PRO A 177 -2.92 -20.95 14.48
CA PRO A 177 -3.02 -20.17 15.72
C PRO A 177 -3.11 -18.65 15.46
N LEU A 178 -2.35 -18.16 14.47
CA LEU A 178 -2.34 -16.74 14.09
C LEU A 178 -3.62 -16.30 13.37
N LEU A 179 -4.29 -17.20 12.66
CA LEU A 179 -5.65 -16.99 12.13
C LEU A 179 -6.66 -16.91 13.29
N PHE A 180 -6.67 -17.91 14.17
CA PHE A 180 -7.64 -18.00 15.26
C PHE A 180 -7.56 -16.80 16.21
N ASP A 181 -6.35 -16.38 16.61
CA ASP A 181 -6.18 -15.16 17.40
C ASP A 181 -6.72 -13.91 16.68
N ALA A 182 -6.45 -13.75 15.38
CA ALA A 182 -6.88 -12.58 14.60
C ALA A 182 -8.40 -12.52 14.37
N ILE A 183 -9.06 -13.65 14.15
CA ILE A 183 -10.53 -13.71 14.04
C ILE A 183 -11.21 -13.45 15.39
N CYS A 184 -10.64 -13.93 16.50
CA CYS A 184 -11.12 -13.61 17.84
C CYS A 184 -11.00 -12.10 18.14
N GLU A 185 -9.88 -11.48 17.80
CA GLU A 185 -9.66 -10.04 17.97
C GLU A 185 -10.60 -9.20 17.08
N LEU A 186 -10.79 -9.60 15.82
CA LEU A 186 -11.74 -8.97 14.91
C LEU A 186 -13.16 -8.97 15.50
N LEU A 187 -13.62 -10.14 15.98
CA LEU A 187 -15.00 -10.29 16.46
C LEU A 187 -15.23 -9.63 17.82
N GLY A 188 -14.21 -9.51 18.66
CA GLY A 188 -14.27 -8.67 19.87
C GLY A 188 -14.51 -7.18 19.56
N ASN A 189 -14.17 -6.72 18.35
CA ASN A 189 -14.33 -5.33 17.88
C ASN A 189 -15.51 -5.13 16.91
N LEU A 190 -16.35 -6.15 16.68
CA LEU A 190 -17.51 -6.09 15.78
C LEU A 190 -18.82 -6.08 16.57
N SER A 191 -19.78 -5.24 16.14
CA SER A 191 -21.08 -5.09 16.83
C SER A 191 -22.26 -5.38 15.89
N PHE A 192 -22.80 -6.60 15.93
CA PHE A 192 -23.88 -7.03 15.02
C PHE A 192 -25.24 -6.42 15.39
N LYS A 193 -25.57 -5.28 14.77
CA LYS A 193 -26.81 -4.51 15.08
C LYS A 193 -28.07 -5.04 14.40
N LYS A 194 -27.96 -5.54 13.16
CA LYS A 194 -29.08 -6.03 12.33
C LYS A 194 -29.34 -7.51 12.59
N SER A 195 -30.57 -7.97 12.45
CA SER A 195 -30.92 -9.40 12.60
C SER A 195 -30.24 -10.26 11.53
N ALA A 196 -29.87 -11.47 11.90
CA ALA A 196 -29.22 -12.42 11.01
C ALA A 196 -30.14 -12.80 9.84
N ASP A 197 -31.43 -13.02 10.08
CA ASP A 197 -32.42 -13.47 9.08
C ASP A 197 -32.65 -12.44 7.99
N ARG A 198 -32.87 -11.17 8.38
CA ARG A 198 -33.00 -10.06 7.43
C ARG A 198 -31.73 -9.88 6.60
N THR A 199 -30.57 -10.09 7.22
CA THR A 199 -29.29 -10.01 6.50
C THR A 199 -29.13 -11.16 5.50
N LYS A 200 -29.56 -12.37 5.87
CA LYS A 200 -29.60 -13.58 5.03
C LYS A 200 -30.57 -13.47 3.86
N GLN A 201 -31.69 -12.75 4.01
CA GLN A 201 -32.61 -12.43 2.92
C GLN A 201 -32.04 -11.35 1.98
N GLU A 202 -31.36 -10.33 2.50
CA GLU A 202 -30.81 -9.25 1.67
C GLU A 202 -29.55 -9.66 0.88
N PHE A 203 -28.70 -10.53 1.44
CA PHE A 203 -27.44 -10.95 0.80
C PHE A 203 -27.60 -11.57 -0.61
N PRO A 204 -28.41 -12.64 -0.84
CA PRO A 204 -28.54 -13.25 -2.16
C PRO A 204 -29.07 -12.27 -3.21
N THR A 205 -30.03 -11.42 -2.86
CA THR A 205 -30.55 -10.37 -3.76
C THR A 205 -29.43 -9.44 -4.21
N ARG A 206 -28.59 -8.94 -3.28
CA ARG A 206 -27.48 -8.04 -3.64
C ARG A 206 -26.35 -8.75 -4.40
N LEU A 207 -26.12 -10.03 -4.12
CA LEU A 207 -25.15 -10.85 -4.84
C LEU A 207 -25.60 -11.14 -6.28
N ARG A 208 -26.91 -11.38 -6.47
CA ARG A 208 -27.54 -11.50 -7.79
C ARG A 208 -27.47 -10.19 -8.57
N ASP A 209 -27.85 -9.06 -7.96
CA ASP A 209 -27.75 -7.72 -8.56
C ASP A 209 -26.32 -7.46 -9.08
N LEU A 210 -25.31 -7.75 -8.26
CA LEU A 210 -23.90 -7.57 -8.60
C LEU A 210 -23.43 -8.51 -9.71
N THR A 211 -23.81 -9.78 -9.64
CA THR A 211 -23.47 -10.80 -10.65
C THR A 211 -24.09 -10.45 -11.99
N LEU A 212 -25.39 -10.12 -12.03
CA LEU A 212 -26.07 -9.66 -13.24
C LEU A 212 -25.41 -8.42 -13.83
N LYS A 213 -25.07 -7.42 -13.01
CA LYS A 213 -24.38 -6.21 -13.47
C LYS A 213 -23.02 -6.52 -14.10
N ARG A 214 -22.24 -7.44 -13.52
CA ARG A 214 -20.96 -7.90 -14.08
C ARG A 214 -21.15 -8.67 -15.38
N THR A 215 -22.12 -9.59 -15.44
CA THR A 215 -22.46 -10.34 -16.66
C THR A 215 -22.90 -9.41 -17.79
N ILE A 216 -23.79 -8.45 -17.51
CA ILE A 216 -24.23 -7.44 -18.50
C ILE A 216 -23.03 -6.61 -18.98
N ALA A 217 -22.16 -6.15 -18.08
CA ALA A 217 -20.99 -5.37 -18.47
C ALA A 217 -20.06 -6.15 -19.43
N VAL A 218 -19.72 -7.41 -19.11
CA VAL A 218 -18.87 -8.26 -19.96
C VAL A 218 -19.56 -8.62 -21.28
N THR A 219 -20.84 -9.01 -21.23
CA THR A 219 -21.61 -9.37 -22.44
C THR A 219 -21.90 -8.16 -23.33
N SER A 220 -21.88 -6.94 -22.81
CA SER A 220 -22.09 -5.71 -23.61
C SER A 220 -20.90 -5.31 -24.50
N ILE A 221 -19.68 -5.80 -24.21
CA ILE A 221 -18.45 -5.40 -24.91
C ILE A 221 -18.56 -5.58 -26.45
N PRO A 222 -18.96 -6.76 -26.98
CA PRO A 222 -19.03 -6.96 -28.44
C PRO A 222 -20.12 -6.16 -29.14
N PHE A 223 -21.05 -5.53 -28.41
CA PHE A 223 -22.11 -4.69 -28.94
C PHE A 223 -21.73 -3.20 -28.94
N LEU A 224 -20.76 -2.80 -28.12
CA LEU A 224 -20.11 -1.48 -28.21
C LEU A 224 -19.23 -1.41 -29.46
N ASP A 225 -18.41 -2.44 -29.72
CA ASP A 225 -17.53 -2.52 -30.89
C ASP A 225 -18.26 -2.60 -32.25
N ARG A 226 -19.58 -2.80 -32.22
CA ARG A 226 -20.44 -2.93 -33.41
C ARG A 226 -21.41 -1.76 -33.60
N ASP A 227 -21.25 -0.69 -32.82
CA ASP A 227 -22.14 0.49 -32.86
C ASP A 227 -23.63 0.15 -32.63
N ILE A 228 -23.92 -0.89 -31.83
CA ILE A 228 -25.29 -1.34 -31.54
C ILE A 228 -25.86 -0.63 -30.30
N LEU A 229 -25.01 -0.35 -29.30
CA LEU A 229 -25.40 0.29 -28.03
C LEU A 229 -25.14 1.81 -27.98
N MET A 230 -24.58 2.37 -29.06
CA MET A 230 -24.22 3.78 -29.21
C MET A 230 -24.60 4.22 -30.63
N ASP A 231 -25.01 5.47 -30.82
CA ASP A 231 -25.16 6.06 -32.16
C ASP A 231 -23.84 6.75 -32.57
N PRO A 232 -22.99 6.11 -33.39
CA PRO A 232 -21.70 6.67 -33.78
C PRO A 232 -21.84 7.92 -34.65
N ALA A 233 -22.93 8.05 -35.41
CA ALA A 233 -23.16 9.18 -36.29
C ALA A 233 -23.48 10.44 -35.48
N THR A 234 -24.35 10.33 -34.48
CA THR A 234 -24.65 11.44 -33.55
C THR A 234 -23.44 11.77 -32.67
N VAL A 235 -22.73 10.77 -32.13
CA VAL A 235 -21.51 10.99 -31.34
C VAL A 235 -20.42 11.68 -32.17
N SER A 236 -20.18 11.24 -33.40
CA SER A 236 -19.20 11.88 -34.31
C SER A 236 -19.61 13.29 -34.72
N LYS A 237 -20.91 13.54 -34.94
CA LYS A 237 -21.43 14.87 -35.30
C LYS A 237 -21.26 15.89 -34.16
N ILE A 238 -21.46 15.47 -32.92
CA ILE A 238 -21.33 16.35 -31.74
C ILE A 238 -19.85 16.56 -31.38
N ASN A 239 -19.06 15.48 -31.33
CA ASN A 239 -17.68 15.55 -30.85
C ASN A 239 -16.66 15.93 -31.94
N GLY A 240 -16.95 15.67 -33.22
CA GLY A 240 -16.05 15.94 -34.35
C GLY A 240 -15.56 17.40 -34.42
N PRO A 241 -16.44 18.42 -34.35
CA PRO A 241 -16.01 19.82 -34.34
C PRO A 241 -15.08 20.16 -33.16
N ILE A 242 -15.38 19.63 -31.97
CA ILE A 242 -14.60 19.84 -30.74
C ILE A 242 -13.20 19.20 -30.89
N ILE A 243 -13.12 18.01 -31.50
CA ILE A 243 -11.86 17.31 -31.76
C ILE A 243 -11.01 18.08 -32.78
N GLU A 244 -11.60 18.59 -33.87
CA GLU A 244 -10.86 19.39 -34.86
C GLU A 244 -10.42 20.76 -34.32
N GLU A 245 -11.23 21.42 -33.49
CA GLU A 245 -10.83 22.64 -32.77
C GLU A 245 -9.67 22.37 -31.79
N SER A 246 -9.77 21.30 -31.01
CA SER A 246 -8.70 20.87 -30.09
C SER A 246 -7.40 20.58 -30.85
N LYS A 247 -7.49 19.88 -31.98
CA LYS A 247 -6.37 19.57 -32.88
C LYS A 247 -5.77 20.82 -33.53
N LYS A 248 -6.58 21.80 -33.93
CA LYS A 248 -6.10 23.10 -34.43
C LYS A 248 -5.37 23.89 -33.33
N SER A 249 -5.94 23.91 -32.13
CA SER A 249 -5.33 24.54 -30.95
C SER A 249 -3.99 23.89 -30.61
N LEU A 250 -3.90 22.56 -30.64
CA LEU A 250 -2.66 21.81 -30.43
C LEU A 250 -1.60 22.17 -31.46
N LYS A 251 -1.96 22.26 -32.75
CA LYS A 251 -1.03 22.70 -33.81
C LYS A 251 -0.50 24.11 -33.57
N SER A 252 -1.38 25.07 -33.29
CA SER A 252 -0.95 26.45 -32.99
C SER A 252 -0.06 26.54 -31.75
N PHE A 253 -0.30 25.70 -30.74
CA PHE A 253 0.54 25.62 -29.55
C PHE A 253 1.93 25.07 -29.89
N VAL A 254 2.02 23.97 -30.66
CA VAL A 254 3.30 23.41 -31.13
C VAL A 254 4.08 24.43 -31.96
N GLU A 255 3.44 25.11 -32.91
CA GLU A 255 4.08 26.17 -33.71
C GLU A 255 4.57 27.34 -32.84
N THR A 256 3.83 27.71 -31.80
CA THR A 256 4.23 28.77 -30.86
C THR A 256 5.44 28.34 -30.02
N VAL A 257 5.48 27.09 -29.55
CA VAL A 257 6.62 26.53 -28.81
C VAL A 257 7.86 26.41 -29.68
N LEU A 258 7.73 25.97 -30.94
CA LEU A 258 8.85 25.92 -31.88
C LEU A 258 9.41 27.32 -32.14
N LYS A 259 8.57 28.29 -32.50
CA LYS A 259 8.98 29.69 -32.72
C LYS A 259 9.63 30.30 -31.47
N TYR A 260 9.12 30.02 -30.27
CA TYR A 260 9.72 30.50 -29.02
C TYR A 260 11.12 29.92 -28.77
N ASN A 261 11.32 28.64 -29.07
CA ASN A 261 12.61 27.97 -28.92
C ASN A 261 13.63 28.40 -30.00
N GLU A 262 13.17 28.65 -31.24
CA GLU A 262 14.00 29.16 -32.35
C GLU A 262 14.36 30.66 -32.17
N ALA A 263 13.49 31.44 -31.53
CA ALA A 263 13.73 32.86 -31.25
C ALA A 263 14.65 33.13 -30.05
N ALA A 264 15.17 32.10 -29.38
CA ALA A 264 16.12 32.26 -28.28
C ALA A 264 17.54 32.55 -28.84
N PRO A 265 18.10 33.76 -28.69
CA PRO A 265 19.42 34.05 -29.20
C PRO A 265 20.46 33.28 -28.40
N VAL A 266 21.23 32.42 -29.08
CA VAL A 266 22.47 31.85 -28.55
C VAL A 266 23.48 32.98 -28.37
N LYS A 267 23.43 33.65 -27.22
CA LYS A 267 24.51 34.54 -26.78
C LYS A 267 25.68 33.67 -26.31
N THR A 268 26.50 33.28 -27.26
CA THR A 268 27.86 32.80 -27.01
C THR A 268 28.65 33.96 -26.40
N THR A 269 28.67 34.07 -25.07
CA THR A 269 29.61 34.96 -24.38
C THR A 269 30.97 34.29 -24.38
N GLU A 270 31.78 34.61 -25.39
CA GLU A 270 33.22 34.42 -25.33
C GLU A 270 33.82 35.25 -24.19
N ALA A 271 34.92 34.76 -23.63
CA ALA A 271 35.56 35.38 -22.47
C ALA A 271 36.44 36.57 -22.89
N THR A 272 36.42 37.64 -22.09
CA THR A 272 37.59 38.52 -21.93
C THR A 272 37.54 39.22 -20.57
N GLU A 273 38.68 39.74 -20.14
CA GLU A 273 39.05 39.85 -18.73
C GLU A 273 38.82 41.24 -18.11
N SER A 274 39.13 41.27 -16.81
CA SER A 274 39.76 42.38 -16.08
C SER A 274 38.85 43.32 -15.28
N ALA A 275 39.44 43.84 -14.21
CA ALA A 275 38.75 44.36 -13.03
C ALA A 275 38.89 45.89 -12.87
N LYS A 276 37.97 46.49 -12.12
CA LYS A 276 38.24 47.65 -11.24
C LYS A 276 37.09 47.91 -10.25
N ALA A 277 37.42 47.93 -8.96
CA ALA A 277 36.72 48.66 -7.90
C ALA A 277 37.28 50.11 -7.83
N PRO A 278 36.74 51.11 -7.08
CA PRO A 278 36.02 51.06 -5.78
C PRO A 278 34.60 51.70 -5.87
N SER A 279 33.87 52.20 -4.84
CA SER A 279 34.22 52.59 -3.45
C SER A 279 33.06 52.62 -2.41
N ASN A 280 33.51 52.81 -1.17
CA ASN A 280 32.83 53.22 0.08
C ASN A 280 31.90 54.48 -0.04
N THR A 281 30.95 54.82 0.85
CA THR A 281 30.56 54.33 2.21
C THR A 281 29.20 54.92 2.64
N SER A 282 28.45 54.26 3.54
CA SER A 282 27.90 54.88 4.79
C SER A 282 27.32 53.83 5.75
N ARG A 283 27.19 54.17 7.04
CA ARG A 283 27.00 53.24 8.19
C ARG A 283 25.66 53.46 8.93
N SER A 284 25.11 52.38 9.53
CA SER A 284 24.60 52.33 10.93
C SER A 284 24.16 50.88 11.24
N SER A 285 24.85 50.08 12.08
CA SER A 285 24.72 49.92 13.55
C SER A 285 23.35 49.33 14.01
N ARG A 286 23.20 48.34 14.92
CA ARG A 286 24.10 47.60 15.84
C ARG A 286 23.70 46.11 16.02
N LYS A 287 24.70 45.21 16.01
CA LYS A 287 25.09 44.12 16.96
C LYS A 287 24.09 43.40 17.92
N ILE A 288 24.32 42.06 18.04
CA ILE A 288 24.24 41.18 19.27
C ILE A 288 22.83 40.74 19.74
N THR A 289 22.45 39.47 20.04
CA THR A 289 23.07 38.10 20.03
C THR A 289 21.97 37.00 19.97
N PRO A 290 22.28 35.69 19.77
CA PRO A 290 21.28 34.64 19.57
C PRO A 290 20.75 34.00 20.87
N SER A 291 19.61 33.29 20.78
CA SER A 291 19.11 32.37 21.82
C SER A 291 18.60 31.07 21.20
N THR A 292 19.13 29.95 21.70
CA THR A 292 18.68 28.59 21.40
C THR A 292 17.71 28.11 22.48
N SER A 293 16.56 27.56 22.10
CA SER A 293 15.83 26.63 22.97
C SER A 293 15.04 25.60 22.16
N ARG A 294 14.92 24.40 22.73
CA ARG A 294 14.14 23.29 22.18
C ARG A 294 12.96 23.01 23.11
N TYR A 295 11.87 22.54 22.52
CA TYR A 295 10.79 21.80 23.20
C TYR A 295 9.90 22.59 24.18
N SER A 296 8.74 23.00 23.68
CA SER A 296 7.50 22.92 24.44
C SER A 296 6.37 22.60 23.46
N GLY A 297 5.44 21.75 23.87
CA GLY A 297 4.22 21.48 23.13
C GLY A 297 3.06 21.41 24.10
N SER A 298 1.89 21.92 23.70
CA SER A 298 0.59 21.33 24.04
C SER A 298 -0.55 22.03 23.29
N SER A 299 -1.45 21.21 22.74
CA SER A 299 -2.91 21.38 22.64
C SER A 299 -3.56 22.71 22.21
N ASN A 300 -4.34 22.60 21.13
CA ASN A 300 -5.73 23.08 20.94
C ASN A 300 -6.04 24.60 21.05
N ALA A 301 -6.54 25.16 19.95
CA ALA A 301 -7.95 25.62 19.85
C ALA A 301 -8.34 25.90 18.39
N ASP A 302 -9.63 25.79 18.10
CA ASP A 302 -10.22 26.09 16.79
C ASP A 302 -10.11 27.57 16.39
N GLN A 303 -9.95 27.84 15.09
CA GLN A 303 -10.61 29.01 14.51
C GLN A 303 -10.97 28.81 13.03
N VAL A 304 -12.27 28.71 12.78
CA VAL A 304 -12.87 28.87 11.45
C VAL A 304 -13.09 30.36 11.21
N SER A 305 -12.54 30.92 10.12
CA SER A 305 -13.23 31.95 9.33
C SER A 305 -12.55 32.28 8.01
N SER A 306 -13.40 32.62 7.05
CA SER A 306 -13.10 33.01 5.67
C SER A 306 -12.30 34.32 5.54
N ARG A 307 -11.49 34.42 4.48
CA ARG A 307 -11.43 35.65 3.67
C ARG A 307 -10.89 35.41 2.26
N SER A 308 -11.69 35.80 1.28
CA SER A 308 -11.32 35.97 -0.12
C SER A 308 -10.37 37.17 -0.31
N VAL A 309 -9.33 37.01 -1.12
CA VAL A 309 -8.42 38.09 -1.56
C VAL A 309 -8.15 37.88 -3.06
N PRO A 310 -8.17 38.94 -3.91
CA PRO A 310 -8.26 38.79 -5.36
C PRO A 310 -6.93 38.42 -6.04
N ALA A 311 -7.05 37.90 -7.26
CA ALA A 311 -5.92 37.54 -8.11
C ALA A 311 -5.05 38.77 -8.47
N ARG A 312 -3.72 38.59 -8.45
CA ARG A 312 -2.75 39.48 -9.09
C ARG A 312 -1.95 38.68 -10.13
N PRO A 313 -1.47 39.32 -11.21
CA PRO A 313 -1.00 38.62 -12.40
C PRO A 313 0.39 38.00 -12.24
N VAL A 314 0.67 37.05 -13.12
CA VAL A 314 1.89 36.26 -13.21
C VAL A 314 3.12 37.14 -13.48
N GLY A 315 4.14 36.99 -12.64
CA GLY A 315 5.51 37.45 -12.91
C GLY A 315 6.43 36.24 -13.08
N ALA A 316 7.19 36.20 -14.17
CA ALA A 316 8.03 35.05 -14.51
C ALA A 316 9.16 34.83 -13.50
N ASN A 317 9.33 33.57 -13.06
CA ASN A 317 10.63 32.97 -12.75
C ASN A 317 10.47 31.44 -12.61
N GLY A 318 11.26 30.68 -13.37
CA GLY A 318 11.18 29.23 -13.39
C GLY A 318 11.67 28.61 -12.09
N SER A 319 10.74 28.07 -11.30
CA SER A 319 11.04 27.17 -10.18
C SER A 319 9.95 26.11 -10.08
N GLY A 320 10.35 24.85 -10.14
CA GLY A 320 9.43 23.71 -10.25
C GLY A 320 8.58 23.50 -9.00
N ARG A 321 7.42 24.16 -8.94
CA ARG A 321 6.37 23.88 -7.94
C ARG A 321 5.48 22.74 -8.42
N THR A 322 5.80 21.51 -8.01
CA THR A 322 4.77 20.50 -7.83
C THR A 322 4.01 20.78 -6.53
N LEU A 323 2.76 21.23 -6.64
CA LEU A 323 1.62 20.93 -5.76
C LEU A 323 0.51 21.97 -6.02
N ASP A 324 -0.30 21.72 -7.04
CA ASP A 324 -1.58 22.41 -7.23
C ASP A 324 -2.63 21.38 -7.70
N PRO A 325 -3.76 21.16 -7.00
CA PRO A 325 -4.69 20.08 -7.33
C PRO A 325 -5.50 20.27 -8.62
N GLN A 326 -5.49 21.46 -9.22
CA GLN A 326 -6.38 21.84 -10.32
C GLN A 326 -5.80 21.61 -11.74
N SER A 327 -4.54 21.19 -11.89
CA SER A 327 -3.92 20.92 -13.19
C SER A 327 -4.18 19.51 -13.76
N ARG A 328 -5.29 18.86 -13.38
CA ARG A 328 -5.66 17.51 -13.87
C ARG A 328 -6.24 17.48 -15.30
N GLY A 329 -6.19 18.59 -16.03
CA GLY A 329 -6.84 18.78 -17.32
C GLY A 329 -5.93 19.24 -18.45
N SER A 330 -4.77 18.60 -18.66
CA SER A 330 -4.04 18.66 -19.94
C SER A 330 -2.87 17.65 -20.01
N ASN A 331 -2.97 16.72 -20.97
CA ASN A 331 -1.89 15.97 -21.63
C ASN A 331 -0.59 15.76 -20.82
N ALA A 332 -0.65 14.96 -19.76
CA ALA A 332 0.54 14.32 -19.23
C ALA A 332 0.99 13.24 -20.24
N ASN A 333 2.01 13.54 -21.05
CA ASN A 333 2.73 12.52 -21.81
C ASN A 333 3.36 11.55 -20.80
N TYR A 334 2.68 10.41 -20.59
CA TYR A 334 3.18 9.34 -19.73
C TYR A 334 4.43 8.76 -20.38
N LEU A 335 5.57 8.92 -19.70
CA LEU A 335 6.84 8.32 -20.11
C LEU A 335 6.70 6.79 -20.13
N SER A 336 7.30 6.15 -21.13
CA SER A 336 7.43 4.69 -21.15
C SER A 336 8.28 4.19 -19.97
N GLN A 337 8.18 2.91 -19.63
CA GLN A 337 9.00 2.31 -18.56
C GLN A 337 10.50 2.49 -18.82
N GLU A 338 10.92 2.38 -20.08
CA GLU A 338 12.30 2.63 -20.52
C GLU A 338 12.72 4.08 -20.26
N GLN A 339 11.90 5.08 -20.65
CA GLN A 339 12.19 6.49 -20.38
C GLN A 339 12.21 6.81 -18.86
N ILE A 340 11.42 6.11 -18.06
CA ILE A 340 11.45 6.24 -16.59
C ILE A 340 12.74 5.61 -16.02
N ARG A 341 13.20 4.48 -16.56
CA ARG A 341 14.48 3.84 -16.21
C ARG A 341 15.65 4.76 -16.54
N ASP A 342 15.72 5.25 -17.78
CA ASP A 342 16.75 6.19 -18.25
C ASP A 342 16.82 7.45 -17.39
N TYR A 343 15.67 8.04 -17.04
CA TYR A 343 15.63 9.20 -16.15
C TYR A 343 16.17 8.88 -14.75
N CYS A 344 15.90 7.68 -14.22
CA CYS A 344 16.43 7.25 -12.93
C CYS A 344 17.96 7.03 -13.00
N ILE A 345 18.47 6.37 -14.03
CA ILE A 345 19.90 6.19 -14.30
C ILE A 345 20.61 7.55 -14.43
N ALA A 346 20.04 8.49 -15.20
CA ALA A 346 20.55 9.85 -15.33
C ALA A 346 20.54 10.62 -14.00
N THR A 347 19.55 10.37 -13.13
CA THR A 347 19.49 10.95 -11.77
C THR A 347 20.61 10.40 -10.88
N VAL A 348 20.98 9.12 -11.00
CA VAL A 348 22.14 8.53 -10.30
C VAL A 348 23.44 9.11 -10.85
N LYS A 349 23.62 9.18 -12.17
CA LYS A 349 24.81 9.78 -12.81
C LYS A 349 25.01 11.25 -12.43
N ALA A 350 23.93 12.04 -12.41
CA ALA A 350 23.96 13.42 -11.92
C ALA A 350 24.28 13.52 -10.42
N SER A 351 23.81 12.56 -9.60
CA SER A 351 24.13 12.51 -8.16
C SER A 351 25.61 12.17 -7.92
N ILE A 352 26.21 11.28 -8.72
CA ILE A 352 27.65 10.98 -8.69
C ILE A 352 28.47 12.24 -8.99
N ASP A 353 28.12 12.98 -10.05
CA ASP A 353 28.77 14.26 -10.39
C ASP A 353 28.65 15.28 -9.23
N ALA A 354 27.48 15.39 -8.59
CA ALA A 354 27.23 16.30 -7.48
C ALA A 354 27.91 15.89 -6.15
N VAL A 355 28.22 14.61 -5.95
CA VAL A 355 29.05 14.14 -4.81
C VAL A 355 30.53 14.37 -5.10
N LYS A 356 31.00 14.11 -6.33
CA LYS A 356 32.38 14.40 -6.76
C LYS A 356 32.77 15.87 -6.61
N SER A 357 31.81 16.80 -6.74
CA SER A 357 32.06 18.24 -6.55
C SER A 357 32.15 18.68 -5.09
N LYS A 358 32.04 17.74 -4.12
CA LYS A 358 32.11 18.00 -2.67
C LYS A 358 33.31 17.30 -2.06
N SER A 359 33.69 17.69 -0.84
CA SER A 359 34.82 17.08 -0.15
C SER A 359 34.55 15.59 0.16
N PRO A 360 35.50 14.66 -0.10
CA PRO A 360 35.30 13.23 0.13
C PRO A 360 35.03 12.90 1.60
N TYR A 361 35.57 13.68 2.53
CA TYR A 361 35.38 13.50 3.97
C TYR A 361 34.09 14.12 4.53
N GLN A 362 33.31 14.83 3.71
CA GLN A 362 32.08 15.46 4.16
C GLN A 362 30.97 14.42 4.38
N ILE A 363 30.28 14.47 5.53
CA ILE A 363 29.07 13.68 5.73
C ILE A 363 27.96 14.26 4.86
N LEU A 364 27.42 13.45 3.95
CA LEU A 364 26.41 13.82 2.97
C LEU A 364 25.22 12.86 3.06
N LYS A 365 24.03 13.42 2.87
CA LYS A 365 22.79 12.69 2.61
C LYS A 365 22.39 12.97 1.16
N THR A 366 22.43 11.92 0.34
CA THR A 366 22.15 11.97 -1.09
C THR A 366 20.83 11.27 -1.38
N TYR A 367 20.17 11.63 -2.48
CA TYR A 367 18.89 11.06 -2.85
C TYR A 367 18.89 10.67 -4.33
N ILE A 368 18.41 9.48 -4.63
CA ILE A 368 18.24 8.98 -6.00
C ILE A 368 16.79 8.59 -6.26
N LYS A 369 16.38 8.64 -7.54
CA LYS A 369 15.11 8.09 -8.01
C LYS A 369 15.34 6.71 -8.59
N CYS A 370 14.42 5.79 -8.32
CA CYS A 370 14.40 4.42 -8.85
C CYS A 370 12.99 4.12 -9.41
N PRO A 371 12.83 3.38 -10.53
CA PRO A 371 11.51 2.97 -11.03
C PRO A 371 10.79 2.09 -10.02
N ARG A 372 9.47 2.21 -9.91
CA ARG A 372 8.70 1.52 -8.85
C ARG A 372 8.45 0.04 -9.13
N GLN A 373 8.29 -0.36 -10.39
CA GLN A 373 7.97 -1.75 -10.77
C GLN A 373 9.26 -2.58 -10.77
N HIS A 374 9.28 -3.68 -10.01
CA HIS A 374 10.37 -4.67 -9.87
C HIS A 374 11.71 -4.16 -9.29
N TYR A 375 12.20 -2.99 -9.71
CA TYR A 375 13.49 -2.43 -9.25
C TYR A 375 13.53 -2.01 -7.77
N VAL A 376 12.37 -1.78 -7.13
CA VAL A 376 12.31 -1.46 -5.69
C VAL A 376 12.63 -2.67 -4.83
N ASP A 377 12.12 -3.84 -5.20
CA ASP A 377 12.37 -5.10 -4.49
C ASP A 377 13.83 -5.52 -4.66
N LEU A 378 14.37 -5.37 -5.88
CA LEU A 378 15.79 -5.53 -6.19
C LEU A 378 16.70 -4.64 -5.30
N ILE A 379 16.32 -3.38 -5.08
CA ILE A 379 17.03 -2.52 -4.12
C ILE A 379 16.90 -3.07 -2.69
N TYR A 380 15.71 -3.47 -2.24
CA TYR A 380 15.51 -4.02 -0.89
C TYR A 380 16.39 -5.25 -0.63
N ASP A 381 16.48 -6.18 -1.59
CA ASP A 381 17.30 -7.38 -1.49
C ASP A 381 18.81 -7.03 -1.42
N ASN A 382 19.25 -6.00 -2.14
CA ASN A 382 20.64 -5.53 -2.16
C ASN A 382 20.98 -4.47 -1.09
N LEU A 383 20.03 -4.04 -0.25
CA LEU A 383 20.29 -3.03 0.80
C LEU A 383 21.32 -3.50 1.84
N HIS A 384 21.37 -4.80 2.13
CA HIS A 384 22.33 -5.36 3.08
C HIS A 384 23.77 -5.28 2.53
N ASP A 385 23.95 -5.69 1.27
CA ASP A 385 25.22 -5.68 0.56
C ASP A 385 25.76 -4.27 0.32
N LEU A 386 24.88 -3.32 0.01
CA LEU A 386 25.24 -1.90 -0.10
C LEU A 386 25.78 -1.36 1.24
N ARG A 387 25.11 -1.70 2.36
CA ARG A 387 25.53 -1.28 3.70
C ARG A 387 26.85 -1.92 4.11
N SER A 388 27.04 -3.22 3.86
CA SER A 388 28.24 -3.96 4.26
C SER A 388 29.47 -3.57 3.45
N LYS A 389 29.33 -3.32 2.15
CA LYS A 389 30.44 -2.89 1.26
C LYS A 389 30.85 -1.44 1.51
N THR A 390 29.88 -0.53 1.68
CA THR A 390 30.16 0.92 1.65
C THR A 390 30.05 1.62 3.01
N ASN A 391 29.56 0.96 4.06
CA ASN A 391 29.22 1.59 5.36
C ASN A 391 28.20 2.76 5.27
N CYS A 392 27.55 2.98 4.12
CA CYS A 392 26.47 3.95 3.97
C CYS A 392 25.13 3.40 4.47
N ASN A 393 24.36 4.23 5.17
CA ASN A 393 22.97 3.93 5.51
C ASN A 393 22.05 4.24 4.33
N ALA A 394 21.75 3.23 3.52
CA ALA A 394 20.75 3.30 2.45
C ALA A 394 19.34 2.94 2.97
N VAL A 395 18.33 3.77 2.66
CA VAL A 395 16.93 3.61 3.07
C VAL A 395 15.98 4.06 1.95
N VAL A 396 15.05 3.19 1.54
CA VAL A 396 13.94 3.57 0.64
C VAL A 396 12.95 4.47 1.40
N MET A 397 12.67 5.65 0.87
CA MET A 397 11.87 6.66 1.56
C MET A 397 10.37 6.38 1.46
N ASN A 398 9.67 6.52 2.59
CA ASN A 398 8.21 6.58 2.61
C ASN A 398 7.72 7.93 2.03
N LEU A 399 6.53 7.94 1.40
CA LEU A 399 5.94 9.09 0.71
C LEU A 399 5.90 10.35 1.59
N ASN A 400 5.64 10.20 2.88
CA ASN A 400 5.59 11.30 3.85
C ASN A 400 6.91 12.10 3.92
N ASN A 401 8.06 11.45 3.70
CA ASN A 401 9.39 12.04 3.88
C ASN A 401 10.03 12.47 2.54
N VAL A 402 9.40 12.18 1.40
CA VAL A 402 9.97 12.46 0.06
C VAL A 402 10.29 13.96 -0.13
N HIS A 403 9.58 14.86 0.56
CA HIS A 403 9.84 16.30 0.52
C HIS A 403 11.28 16.69 0.97
N GLU A 404 11.94 15.89 1.80
CA GLU A 404 13.35 16.11 2.20
C GLU A 404 14.33 16.01 1.00
N SER A 405 13.93 15.28 -0.06
CA SER A 405 14.76 15.04 -1.25
C SER A 405 14.63 16.13 -2.33
N THR A 406 13.60 16.98 -2.26
CA THR A 406 13.30 17.99 -3.29
C THR A 406 14.45 18.97 -3.49
N ALA A 407 15.05 19.46 -2.39
CA ALA A 407 16.19 20.37 -2.45
C ALA A 407 17.43 19.73 -3.11
N TRP A 408 17.65 18.43 -2.91
CA TRP A 408 18.71 17.70 -3.58
C TRP A 408 18.44 17.60 -5.08
N PHE A 409 17.28 17.09 -5.49
CA PHE A 409 16.95 16.95 -6.91
C PHE A 409 16.97 18.27 -7.69
N ASN A 410 16.56 19.39 -7.07
CA ASN A 410 16.63 20.72 -7.67
C ASN A 410 18.07 21.23 -7.90
N SER A 411 19.06 20.65 -7.21
CA SER A 411 20.50 20.95 -7.39
C SER A 411 21.18 20.09 -8.48
N LEU A 412 20.52 19.04 -8.97
CA LEU A 412 21.10 18.12 -9.95
C LEU A 412 20.87 18.59 -11.39
N ASN A 413 21.94 18.67 -12.17
CA ASN A 413 21.85 18.87 -13.62
C ASN A 413 21.58 17.52 -14.33
N VAL A 414 20.35 17.01 -14.19
CA VAL A 414 19.93 15.73 -14.81
C VAL A 414 19.92 15.83 -16.34
N SER A 415 19.62 17.01 -16.90
CA SER A 415 19.57 17.25 -18.35
C SER A 415 20.92 17.08 -19.06
N LYS A 416 22.05 17.12 -18.34
CA LYS A 416 23.37 16.73 -18.87
C LYS A 416 23.41 15.24 -19.29
N HIS A 417 22.66 14.39 -18.59
CA HIS A 417 22.70 12.92 -18.69
C HIS A 417 21.46 12.30 -19.37
N THR A 418 20.53 13.12 -19.91
CA THR A 418 19.31 12.65 -20.60
C THR A 418 19.20 13.12 -22.06
N LYS A 419 20.29 13.64 -22.65
CA LYS A 419 20.26 14.27 -23.98
C LYS A 419 19.81 13.32 -25.10
N ASP A 420 20.20 12.05 -25.01
CA ASP A 420 19.95 11.06 -26.05
C ASP A 420 18.60 10.33 -25.89
N SER A 421 18.09 10.24 -24.65
CA SER A 421 16.90 9.44 -24.27
C SER A 421 15.53 10.03 -24.64
N LYS A 422 15.46 11.17 -25.35
CA LYS A 422 14.21 11.88 -25.70
C LYS A 422 13.25 12.11 -24.50
N ILE A 423 13.77 12.34 -23.30
CA ILE A 423 12.95 12.53 -22.10
C ILE A 423 12.43 13.98 -22.05
N VAL A 424 11.13 14.16 -22.28
CA VAL A 424 10.47 15.48 -22.37
C VAL A 424 9.97 15.99 -21.01
N SER A 425 9.85 15.12 -20.00
CA SER A 425 9.23 15.45 -18.71
C SER A 425 9.88 14.69 -17.54
N VAL A 426 9.56 15.10 -16.30
CA VAL A 426 9.97 14.38 -15.08
C VAL A 426 8.96 13.26 -14.80
N PRO A 427 9.37 12.01 -14.50
CA PRO A 427 8.48 10.91 -14.13
C PRO A 427 7.53 11.27 -12.98
N HIS A 428 6.27 10.86 -13.11
CA HIS A 428 5.24 11.11 -12.11
C HIS A 428 5.57 10.39 -10.79
N PRO A 429 5.39 11.01 -9.59
CA PRO A 429 5.79 10.41 -8.31
C PRO A 429 5.16 9.05 -7.95
N SER A 430 4.10 8.62 -8.63
CA SER A 430 3.53 7.27 -8.45
C SER A 430 4.37 6.16 -9.10
N THR A 431 5.17 6.49 -10.13
CA THR A 431 5.96 5.58 -10.98
C THR A 431 7.40 5.38 -10.49
N VAL A 432 7.86 6.22 -9.55
CA VAL A 432 9.20 6.16 -8.97
C VAL A 432 9.15 6.04 -7.44
N ARG A 433 10.28 5.63 -6.86
CA ARG A 433 10.60 5.72 -5.43
C ARG A 433 11.88 6.52 -5.25
N VAL A 434 12.03 7.11 -4.06
CA VAL A 434 13.24 7.82 -3.67
C VAL A 434 14.01 6.96 -2.69
N VAL A 435 15.32 6.80 -2.89
CA VAL A 435 16.23 6.15 -1.94
C VAL A 435 17.14 7.22 -1.38
N SER A 436 17.22 7.28 -0.05
CA SER A 436 18.14 8.12 0.70
C SER A 436 19.39 7.32 1.02
N ILE A 437 20.58 7.87 0.76
CA ILE A 437 21.86 7.28 1.12
C ILE A 437 22.59 8.30 2.00
N GLY A 438 22.89 7.92 3.25
CA GLY A 438 23.64 8.75 4.19
C GLY A 438 25.00 8.13 4.52
N GLY A 439 26.07 8.93 4.46
CA GLY A 439 27.42 8.50 4.78
C GLY A 439 28.46 9.58 4.55
N ILE A 440 29.74 9.21 4.56
CA ILE A 440 30.86 10.07 4.16
C ILE A 440 30.88 10.17 2.63
N GLY A 441 31.40 11.27 2.06
CA GLY A 441 31.33 11.56 0.61
C GLY A 441 31.92 10.47 -0.29
N GLU A 442 33.09 9.95 0.07
CA GLU A 442 33.75 8.82 -0.61
C GLU A 442 32.88 7.55 -0.62
N HIS A 443 32.37 7.16 0.55
CA HIS A 443 31.48 6.03 0.74
C HIS A 443 30.14 6.19 -0.02
N ASN A 444 29.57 7.40 -0.04
CA ASN A 444 28.38 7.71 -0.84
C ASN A 444 28.65 7.56 -2.35
N LEU A 445 29.84 7.97 -2.81
CA LEU A 445 30.24 7.85 -4.22
C LEU A 445 30.36 6.38 -4.62
N GLU A 446 30.89 5.52 -3.75
CA GLU A 446 30.94 4.07 -3.95
C GLU A 446 29.53 3.44 -3.95
N ALA A 447 28.68 3.80 -2.98
CA ALA A 447 27.29 3.33 -2.91
C ALA A 447 26.48 3.72 -4.17
N LEU A 448 26.68 4.93 -4.69
CA LEU A 448 26.04 5.39 -5.92
C LEU A 448 26.56 4.65 -7.17
N LYS A 449 27.83 4.22 -7.21
CA LYS A 449 28.36 3.37 -8.29
C LYS A 449 27.73 1.98 -8.25
N LEU A 450 27.69 1.34 -7.09
CA LEU A 450 27.07 0.00 -6.94
C LEU A 450 25.58 0.03 -7.28
N LEU A 451 24.86 1.10 -6.91
CA LEU A 451 23.46 1.29 -7.31
C LEU A 451 23.28 1.58 -8.79
N LEU A 452 24.24 2.23 -9.44
CA LEU A 452 24.23 2.42 -10.89
C LEU A 452 24.42 1.08 -11.61
N GLU A 453 25.40 0.29 -11.19
CA GLU A 453 25.68 -1.05 -11.70
C GLU A 453 24.45 -1.97 -11.54
N LEU A 454 23.79 -1.99 -10.37
CA LEU A 454 22.56 -2.75 -10.17
C LEU A 454 21.41 -2.35 -11.13
N LEU A 455 21.29 -1.06 -11.46
CA LEU A 455 20.26 -0.55 -12.38
C LEU A 455 20.61 -0.76 -13.87
N GLU A 456 21.89 -0.94 -14.19
CA GLU A 456 22.38 -1.21 -15.55
C GLU A 456 22.48 -2.72 -15.86
N THR A 457 22.89 -3.55 -14.88
CA THR A 457 23.31 -4.96 -15.11
C THR A 457 22.22 -6.01 -14.90
N GLN A 458 21.25 -5.82 -13.99
CA GLN A 458 20.18 -6.81 -13.77
C GLN A 458 18.99 -6.56 -14.72
N VAL A 459 19.15 -7.08 -15.94
CA VAL A 459 18.13 -7.22 -17.00
C VAL A 459 17.70 -8.69 -17.08
#